data_AF-A0A937T6Q7-F1
#
_entry.id   AF-A0A937T6Q7-F1
#
_cell.length_a   1.000
_cell.length_b   1.000
_cell.length_c   1.000
_cell.angle_alpha   90.00
_cell.angle_beta   90.00
_cell.angle_gamma   90.00
#
_symmetry.space_group_name_H-M   'P 1'
#
loop_
_entity.id
_entity.type
_entity.pdbx_description
1 polymer ?
#
loop_
_entity_poly.entity_id
_entity_poly.type
_entity_poly.pdbx_seq_one_letter_code
_entity_poly.pdbx_strand_id
1 'polypeptide(L)'
;MPGLTVTEKEHWKNRIAKRIERKIETLKASDPGFFTRVGIQARQQTLDNLGLADLTQRLETIEKQEQERQKQKVRIEREMVAVVRGVSIEDLDDGCYYGRYNNEVDQAIDKRKGVIEDELLAQSDLGREILKLRAERESLLDAIWLATSPRQVKDLWSKVAELLGDEPTQLERDALAIPPVADE
;
A
#
# COMPACT_ATOMS: atom_id res chain seq x y z
N MET A 1 64.23 49.74 -25.08
CA MET A 1 63.84 48.33 -24.85
C MET A 1 62.52 48.11 -25.58
N PRO A 2 62.48 47.38 -26.72
CA PRO A 2 61.21 47.08 -27.36
C PRO A 2 60.43 46.14 -26.42
N GLY A 3 59.24 46.57 -26.00
CA GLY A 3 58.36 45.76 -25.15
C GLY A 3 57.73 44.61 -25.92
N LEU A 4 57.48 43.50 -25.25
CA LEU A 4 56.77 42.34 -25.81
C LEU A 4 55.45 42.79 -26.46
N THR A 5 55.23 42.35 -27.69
CA THR A 5 53.97 42.54 -28.40
C THR A 5 52.85 41.77 -27.70
N VAL A 6 51.59 42.18 -27.90
CA VAL A 6 50.42 41.52 -27.27
C VAL A 6 50.37 40.03 -27.61
N THR A 7 50.70 39.67 -28.85
CA THR A 7 50.77 38.29 -29.35
C THR A 7 51.86 37.47 -28.65
N GLU A 8 53.04 38.07 -28.41
CA GLU A 8 54.11 37.40 -27.65
C GLU A 8 53.72 37.23 -26.18
N LYS A 9 53.03 38.21 -25.56
CA LYS A 9 52.51 38.08 -24.20
C LYS A 9 51.49 36.96 -24.08
N GLU A 10 50.57 36.84 -25.04
CA GLU A 10 49.60 35.73 -25.08
C GLU A 10 50.27 34.38 -25.30
N HIS A 11 51.27 34.32 -26.19
CA HIS A 11 52.05 33.10 -26.41
C HIS A 11 52.71 32.61 -25.11
N TRP A 12 53.38 33.52 -24.39
CA TRP A 12 54.02 33.20 -23.12
C TRP A 12 53.00 32.86 -22.02
N LYS A 13 51.87 33.57 -21.93
CA LYS A 13 50.77 33.25 -21.01
C LYS A 13 50.26 31.81 -21.22
N ASN A 14 49.98 31.44 -22.46
CA ASN A 14 49.49 30.09 -22.80
C ASN A 14 50.54 29.02 -22.51
N ARG A 15 51.81 29.31 -22.79
CA ARG A 15 52.91 28.36 -22.54
C ARG A 15 53.16 28.15 -21.05
N ILE A 16 53.06 29.21 -20.24
CA ILE A 16 53.15 29.13 -18.78
C ILE A 16 51.95 28.37 -18.22
N ALA A 17 50.72 28.67 -18.66
CA ALA A 17 49.51 27.96 -18.24
C ALA A 17 49.61 26.45 -18.49
N LYS A 18 50.00 26.03 -19.70
CA LYS A 18 50.21 24.61 -20.04
C LYS A 18 51.27 23.93 -19.16
N ARG A 19 52.34 24.65 -18.80
CA ARG A 19 53.40 24.10 -17.94
C ARG A 19 52.90 23.92 -16.50
N ILE A 20 52.08 24.85 -16.01
CA ILE A 20 51.42 24.76 -14.71
C ILE A 20 50.41 23.61 -14.70
N GLU A 21 49.55 23.49 -15.73
CA GLU A 21 48.57 22.41 -15.87
C GLU A 21 49.23 21.04 -15.82
N ARG A 22 50.29 20.81 -16.61
CA ARG A 22 51.06 19.56 -16.55
C ARG A 22 51.60 19.26 -15.16
N LYS A 23 52.05 20.29 -14.43
CA LYS A 23 52.53 20.10 -13.06
C LYS A 23 51.37 19.74 -12.13
N ILE A 24 50.21 20.38 -12.27
CA ILE A 24 48.99 20.05 -11.52
C ILE A 24 48.55 18.61 -11.80
N GLU A 25 48.60 18.16 -13.06
CA GLU A 25 48.27 16.78 -13.43
C GLU A 25 49.24 15.77 -12.80
N THR A 26 50.54 16.06 -12.81
CA THR A 26 51.52 15.18 -12.13
C THR A 26 51.27 15.10 -10.61
N LEU A 27 50.84 16.21 -10.00
CA LEU A 27 50.49 16.24 -8.58
C LEU A 27 49.17 15.50 -8.30
N LYS A 28 48.18 15.61 -9.17
CA LYS A 28 46.94 14.80 -9.13
C LYS A 28 47.24 13.31 -9.23
N ALA A 29 48.13 12.92 -10.13
CA ALA A 29 48.53 11.53 -10.30
C ALA A 29 49.32 10.98 -9.10
N SER A 30 50.07 11.83 -8.38
CA SER A 30 50.80 11.43 -7.18
C SER A 30 49.91 11.13 -5.96
N ASP A 31 48.69 11.70 -5.91
CA ASP A 31 47.70 11.40 -4.88
C ASP A 31 46.28 11.44 -5.47
N PRO A 32 45.81 10.31 -6.03
CA PRO A 32 44.49 10.23 -6.66
C PRO A 32 43.32 10.53 -5.70
N GLY A 33 43.51 10.39 -4.38
CA GLY A 33 42.49 10.62 -3.38
C GLY A 33 42.48 12.04 -2.81
N PHE A 34 43.49 12.87 -3.10
CA PHE A 34 43.63 14.20 -2.53
C PHE A 34 42.41 15.08 -2.75
N PHE A 35 41.94 15.18 -4.00
CA PHE A 35 40.80 16.03 -4.35
C PHE A 35 39.48 15.52 -3.75
N THR A 36 39.34 14.20 -3.57
CA THR A 36 38.17 13.63 -2.87
C THR A 36 38.18 14.03 -1.39
N ARG A 37 39.34 13.93 -0.72
CA ARG A 37 39.46 14.35 0.69
C ARG A 37 39.25 15.85 0.86
N VAL A 38 39.83 16.67 -0.04
CA VAL A 38 39.60 18.13 -0.06
C VAL A 38 38.12 18.44 -0.30
N GLY A 39 37.45 17.73 -1.20
CA GLY A 39 36.02 17.89 -1.44
C GLY A 39 35.15 17.57 -0.21
N ILE A 40 35.45 16.45 0.47
CA ILE A 40 34.77 16.06 1.72
C ILE A 40 35.01 17.14 2.79
N GLN A 41 36.25 17.58 2.97
CA GLN A 41 36.60 18.59 3.96
C GLN A 41 35.95 19.96 3.66
N ALA A 42 35.96 20.39 2.39
CA ALA A 42 35.32 21.63 1.97
C ALA A 42 33.81 21.57 2.20
N ARG A 43 33.15 20.44 1.92
CA ARG A 43 31.73 20.24 2.23
C ARG A 43 31.48 20.32 3.73
N GLN A 44 32.28 19.64 4.55
CA GLN A 44 32.12 19.68 6.00
C GLN A 44 32.27 21.10 6.55
N GLN A 45 33.34 21.81 6.15
CA GLN A 45 33.54 23.20 6.54
C GLN A 45 32.41 24.12 6.07
N THR A 46 31.84 23.86 4.89
CA THR A 46 30.68 24.61 4.40
C THR A 46 29.46 24.36 5.28
N LEU A 47 29.19 23.10 5.65
CA LEU A 47 28.10 22.75 6.56
C LEU A 47 28.28 23.39 7.94
N ASP A 48 29.51 23.40 8.46
CA ASP A 48 29.84 24.03 9.73
C ASP A 48 29.66 25.55 9.66
N ASN A 49 30.17 26.21 8.61
CA ASN A 49 30.06 27.66 8.40
C ASN A 49 28.61 28.13 8.21
N LEU A 50 27.77 27.31 7.59
CA LEU A 50 26.34 27.58 7.41
C LEU A 50 25.51 27.20 8.64
N GLY A 51 26.10 26.57 9.67
CA GLY A 51 25.38 26.06 10.84
C GLY A 51 24.45 24.89 10.53
N LEU A 52 24.68 24.17 9.43
CA LEU A 52 23.85 23.06 8.95
C LEU A 52 24.35 21.69 9.40
N ALA A 53 25.53 21.60 10.03
CA ALA A 53 26.14 20.33 10.40
C ALA A 53 25.23 19.47 11.31
N ASP A 54 24.73 20.05 12.42
CA ASP A 54 23.82 19.35 13.34
C ASP A 54 22.49 18.97 12.66
N LEU A 55 21.90 19.89 11.89
CA LEU A 55 20.64 19.63 11.18
C LEU A 55 20.78 18.51 10.15
N THR A 56 21.89 18.47 9.42
CA THR A 56 22.19 17.42 8.44
C THR A 56 22.37 16.07 9.13
N GLN A 57 23.10 16.03 10.25
CA GLN A 57 23.30 14.80 11.02
C GLN A 57 21.98 14.28 11.62
N ARG A 58 21.13 15.17 12.12
CA ARG A 58 19.80 14.84 12.62
C ARG A 58 18.91 14.29 11.51
N LEU A 59 18.95 14.89 10.32
CA LEU A 59 18.21 14.41 9.16
C LEU A 59 18.67 13.01 8.76
N GLU A 60 19.97 12.77 8.61
CA GLU A 60 20.52 11.44 8.29
C GLU A 60 20.13 10.39 9.35
N THR A 61 20.06 10.78 10.62
CA THR A 61 19.62 9.89 11.71
C THR A 61 18.15 9.53 11.56
N ILE A 62 17.30 10.50 11.25
CA ILE A 62 15.86 10.29 11.00
C ILE A 62 15.67 9.39 9.77
N GLU A 63 16.35 9.67 8.67
CA GLU A 63 16.27 8.87 7.45
C GLU A 63 16.67 7.40 7.69
N LYS A 64 17.73 7.16 8.48
CA LYS A 64 18.12 5.80 8.88
C LYS A 64 17.06 5.13 9.73
N GLN A 65 16.45 5.85 10.67
CA GLN A 65 15.36 5.32 11.49
C GLN A 65 14.11 5.02 10.67
N GLU A 66 13.77 5.86 9.69
CA GLU A 66 12.65 5.63 8.77
C GLU A 66 12.88 4.38 7.92
N GLN A 67 14.08 4.19 7.38
CA GLN A 67 14.41 2.99 6.63
C GLN A 67 14.29 1.73 7.48
N GLU A 68 14.77 1.76 8.73
CA GLU A 68 14.68 0.62 9.64
C GLU A 68 13.22 0.34 10.04
N ARG A 69 12.44 1.37 10.40
CA ARG A 69 11.01 1.23 10.67
C ARG A 69 10.25 0.70 9.47
N GLN A 70 10.61 1.12 8.26
CA GLN A 70 9.98 0.62 7.05
C GLN A 70 10.27 -0.87 6.85
N LYS A 71 11.51 -1.34 7.05
CA LYS A 71 11.82 -2.77 7.02
C LYS A 71 11.02 -3.57 8.05
N GLN A 72 10.88 -3.02 9.27
CA GLN A 72 10.10 -3.65 10.33
C GLN A 72 8.61 -3.69 9.99
N LYS A 73 8.04 -2.60 9.49
CA LYS A 73 6.64 -2.53 9.02
C LYS A 73 6.37 -3.62 8.00
N VAL A 74 7.24 -3.76 7.01
CA VAL A 74 7.12 -4.75 5.95
C VAL A 74 7.14 -6.18 6.50
N ARG A 75 8.05 -6.43 7.45
CA ARG A 75 8.12 -7.74 8.11
C ARG A 75 6.82 -8.05 8.85
N ILE A 76 6.28 -7.07 9.59
CA ILE A 76 5.00 -7.21 10.32
C ILE A 76 3.84 -7.46 9.36
N GLU A 77 3.75 -6.71 8.26
CA GLU A 77 2.71 -6.91 7.24
C GLU A 77 2.77 -8.33 6.65
N ARG A 78 3.98 -8.88 6.42
CA ARG A 78 4.16 -10.28 6.00
C ARG A 78 3.74 -11.27 7.08
N GLU A 79 4.11 -11.03 8.34
CA GLU A 79 3.70 -11.84 9.48
C GLU A 79 2.17 -11.89 9.62
N MET A 80 1.48 -10.75 9.45
CA MET A 80 0.02 -10.68 9.49
C MET A 80 -0.63 -11.54 8.39
N VAL A 81 -0.10 -11.50 7.17
CA VAL A 81 -0.60 -12.32 6.06
C VAL A 81 -0.34 -13.80 6.29
N ALA A 82 0.84 -14.17 6.80
CA ALA A 82 1.16 -15.55 7.17
C ALA A 82 0.11 -16.10 8.15
N VAL A 83 -0.24 -15.32 9.17
CA VAL A 83 -1.29 -15.66 10.14
C VAL A 83 -2.65 -15.83 9.47
N VAL A 84 -3.06 -14.90 8.61
CA VAL A 84 -4.35 -14.97 7.90
C VAL A 84 -4.43 -16.19 6.98
N ARG A 85 -3.33 -16.53 6.31
CA ARG A 85 -3.25 -17.69 5.41
C ARG A 85 -3.00 -19.03 6.13
N GLY A 86 -2.58 -19.00 7.39
CA GLY A 86 -2.22 -20.20 8.16
C GLY A 86 -0.93 -20.87 7.68
N VAL A 87 0.01 -20.11 7.11
CA VAL A 87 1.30 -20.60 6.58
C VAL A 87 2.47 -19.95 7.32
N SER A 88 3.68 -20.48 7.16
CA SER A 88 4.88 -19.81 7.70
C SER A 88 5.28 -18.61 6.83
N ILE A 89 6.12 -17.73 7.37
CA ILE A 89 6.58 -16.52 6.67
C ILE A 89 7.46 -16.90 5.47
N GLU A 90 8.22 -18.00 5.60
CA GLU A 90 9.12 -18.54 4.57
C GLU A 90 8.37 -19.10 3.36
N ASP A 91 7.14 -19.57 3.56
CA ASP A 91 6.28 -20.10 2.49
C ASP A 91 5.55 -18.98 1.72
N LEU A 92 5.68 -17.72 2.15
CA LEU A 92 5.13 -16.57 1.44
C LEU A 92 6.03 -16.19 0.26
N ASP A 93 5.47 -16.26 -0.95
CA ASP A 93 6.12 -15.78 -2.17
C ASP A 93 6.61 -14.32 -2.01
N ASP A 94 7.92 -14.12 -2.17
CA ASP A 94 8.62 -12.82 -2.11
C ASP A 94 8.21 -11.87 -3.24
N GLY A 95 7.52 -12.37 -4.28
CA GLY A 95 7.10 -11.59 -5.45
C GLY A 95 5.92 -10.64 -5.22
N CYS A 96 5.27 -10.66 -4.05
CA CYS A 96 4.07 -9.85 -3.82
C CYS A 96 4.43 -8.43 -3.35
N TYR A 97 4.20 -7.48 -4.27
CA TYR A 97 4.30 -6.04 -4.05
C TYR A 97 3.60 -5.55 -2.77
N TYR A 98 4.22 -4.59 -2.10
CA TYR A 98 3.80 -3.88 -0.87
C TYR A 98 2.32 -3.46 -0.76
N GLY A 99 1.55 -3.41 -1.85
CA GLY A 99 0.13 -3.07 -1.83
C GLY A 99 -0.84 -4.26 -1.70
N ARG A 100 -0.42 -5.48 -2.01
CA ARG A 100 -1.33 -6.64 -2.07
C ARG A 100 -1.67 -7.22 -0.71
N TYR A 101 -0.73 -7.15 0.23
CA TYR A 101 -0.82 -7.79 1.54
C TYR A 101 -1.82 -7.11 2.48
N ASN A 102 -1.90 -5.77 2.49
CA ASN A 102 -2.80 -5.05 3.39
C ASN A 102 -4.29 -5.34 3.09
N ASN A 103 -4.66 -5.42 1.81
CA ASN A 103 -6.04 -5.69 1.42
C ASN A 103 -6.51 -7.08 1.84
N GLU A 104 -5.64 -8.08 1.84
CA GLU A 104 -6.01 -9.44 2.25
C GLU A 104 -6.30 -9.55 3.75
N VAL A 105 -5.48 -8.90 4.58
CA VAL A 105 -5.69 -8.89 6.03
C VAL A 105 -6.95 -8.12 6.39
N ASP A 106 -7.17 -6.96 5.79
CA ASP A 106 -8.38 -6.15 6.03
C ASP A 106 -9.64 -6.92 5.65
N GLN A 107 -9.64 -7.60 4.50
CA GLN A 107 -10.75 -8.47 4.09
C GLN A 107 -10.99 -9.62 5.07
N ALA A 108 -9.93 -10.24 5.60
CA ALA A 108 -10.07 -11.32 6.57
C ALA A 108 -10.65 -10.79 7.89
N ILE A 109 -10.23 -9.61 8.34
CA ILE A 109 -10.77 -8.92 9.52
C ILE A 109 -12.25 -8.62 9.30
N ASP A 110 -12.62 -7.98 8.19
CA ASP A 110 -14.00 -7.58 7.93
C ASP A 110 -14.95 -8.79 7.88
N LYS A 111 -14.53 -9.87 7.22
CA LYS A 111 -15.31 -11.13 7.19
C LYS A 111 -15.49 -11.70 8.59
N ARG A 112 -14.40 -11.75 9.38
CA ARG A 112 -14.46 -12.35 10.73
C ARG A 112 -15.24 -11.46 11.69
N LYS A 113 -15.13 -10.15 11.55
CA LYS A 113 -15.85 -9.15 12.32
C LYS A 113 -17.36 -9.29 12.13
N GLY A 114 -17.84 -9.45 10.89
CA GLY A 114 -19.27 -9.65 10.64
C GLY A 114 -19.86 -10.83 11.41
N VAL A 115 -19.15 -11.98 11.39
CA VAL A 115 -19.55 -13.17 12.16
C VAL A 115 -19.58 -12.88 13.66
N ILE A 116 -18.54 -12.24 14.20
CA ILE A 116 -18.46 -11.92 15.63
C ILE A 116 -19.52 -10.90 16.03
N GLU A 117 -19.82 -9.91 15.18
CA GLU A 117 -20.89 -8.94 15.42
C GLU A 117 -22.25 -9.64 15.52
N ASP A 118 -22.54 -10.59 14.65
CA ASP A 118 -23.78 -11.37 14.71
C ASP A 118 -23.82 -12.26 15.97
N GLU A 119 -22.69 -12.89 16.34
CA GLU A 119 -22.57 -13.65 17.60
C GLU A 119 -22.80 -12.77 18.85
N LEU A 120 -22.29 -11.54 18.83
CA LEU A 120 -22.48 -10.57 19.92
C LEU A 120 -23.92 -10.07 19.98
N LEU A 121 -24.54 -9.80 18.83
CA LEU A 121 -25.96 -9.41 18.77
C LEU A 121 -26.85 -10.51 19.34
N ALA A 122 -26.56 -11.78 19.05
CA ALA A 122 -27.33 -12.93 19.54
C ALA A 122 -27.35 -13.09 21.08
N GLN A 123 -26.43 -12.41 21.79
CA GLN A 123 -26.35 -12.44 23.26
C GLN A 123 -27.37 -11.51 23.94
N SER A 124 -28.00 -10.59 23.20
CA SER A 124 -28.98 -9.64 23.73
C SER A 124 -30.35 -9.81 23.07
N ASP A 125 -31.43 -9.52 23.80
CA ASP A 125 -32.78 -9.63 23.25
C ASP A 125 -33.01 -8.65 22.08
N LEU A 126 -32.53 -7.41 22.23
CA LEU A 126 -32.54 -6.40 21.15
C LEU A 126 -31.76 -6.89 19.92
N GLY A 127 -30.57 -7.48 20.12
CA GLY A 127 -29.76 -7.97 19.02
C GLY A 127 -30.39 -9.16 18.30
N ARG A 128 -31.10 -10.04 19.01
CA ARG A 128 -31.90 -11.12 18.39
C ARG A 128 -33.03 -10.59 17.53
N GLU A 129 -33.74 -9.55 17.98
CA GLU A 129 -34.76 -8.89 17.16
C GLU A 129 -34.15 -8.28 15.89
N ILE A 130 -33.00 -7.61 16.01
CA ILE A 130 -32.26 -7.07 14.86
C ILE A 130 -31.86 -8.17 13.87
N LEU A 131 -31.32 -9.30 14.37
CA LEU A 131 -30.93 -10.43 13.52
C LEU A 131 -32.14 -11.05 12.81
N LYS A 132 -33.28 -11.18 13.50
CA LYS A 132 -34.53 -11.69 12.90
C LYS A 132 -35.01 -10.78 11.76
N LEU A 133 -35.01 -9.46 11.98
CA LEU A 133 -35.40 -8.49 10.95
C LEU A 133 -34.43 -8.46 9.76
N ARG A 134 -33.13 -8.67 9.99
CA ARG A 134 -32.14 -8.77 8.90
C ARG A 134 -32.41 -9.99 8.02
N ALA A 135 -32.66 -11.15 8.63
CA ALA A 135 -33.00 -12.38 7.91
C ALA A 135 -34.31 -12.23 7.12
N GLU A 136 -35.34 -11.67 7.73
CA GLU A 136 -36.64 -11.43 7.08
C GLU A 136 -36.52 -10.44 5.92
N ARG A 137 -35.70 -9.39 6.04
CA ARG A 137 -35.43 -8.44 4.94
C ARG A 137 -34.82 -9.13 3.72
N GLU A 138 -33.82 -9.98 3.91
CA GLU A 138 -33.15 -10.67 2.79
C GLU A 138 -34.10 -11.66 2.10
N SER A 139 -34.76 -12.50 2.90
CA SER A 139 -35.75 -13.45 2.40
C SER A 139 -36.91 -12.78 1.66
N LEU A 140 -37.42 -11.65 2.19
CA LEU A 140 -38.51 -10.91 1.57
C LEU A 140 -38.10 -10.27 0.24
N LEU A 141 -36.88 -9.74 0.12
CA LEU A 141 -36.39 -9.19 -1.14
C LEU A 141 -36.30 -10.27 -2.23
N ASP A 142 -35.80 -11.45 -1.87
CA ASP A 142 -35.75 -12.61 -2.77
C ASP A 142 -37.16 -13.07 -3.16
N ALA A 143 -38.10 -13.10 -2.21
CA ALA A 143 -39.49 -13.45 -2.48
C ALA A 143 -40.18 -12.43 -3.40
N ILE A 144 -39.90 -11.13 -3.26
CA ILE A 144 -40.41 -10.08 -4.15
C ILE A 144 -39.83 -10.24 -5.56
N TRP A 145 -38.54 -10.51 -5.68
CA TRP A 145 -37.90 -10.77 -6.97
C TRP A 145 -38.46 -12.03 -7.63
N LEU A 146 -38.71 -13.07 -6.85
CA LEU A 146 -39.36 -14.29 -7.33
C LEU A 146 -40.81 -14.03 -7.76
N ALA A 147 -41.55 -13.17 -7.05
CA ALA A 147 -42.92 -12.81 -7.38
C ALA A 147 -43.04 -12.16 -8.77
N THR A 148 -42.02 -11.44 -9.22
CA THR A 148 -41.98 -10.84 -10.57
C THR A 148 -41.32 -11.74 -11.62
N SER A 149 -40.79 -12.91 -11.22
CA SER A 149 -40.10 -13.85 -12.11
C SER A 149 -41.07 -14.75 -12.91
N PRO A 150 -40.65 -15.30 -14.08
CA PRO A 150 -41.47 -16.21 -14.89
C PRO A 150 -41.90 -17.47 -14.14
N ARG A 151 -43.04 -18.06 -14.53
CA ARG A 151 -43.62 -19.26 -13.87
C ARG A 151 -42.64 -20.42 -13.69
N GLN A 152 -41.76 -20.65 -14.66
CA GLN A 152 -40.75 -21.72 -14.61
C GLN A 152 -39.77 -21.56 -13.43
N VAL A 153 -39.42 -20.32 -13.07
CA VAL A 153 -38.53 -20.00 -11.95
C VAL A 153 -39.27 -20.17 -10.62
N LYS A 154 -40.54 -19.74 -10.55
CA LYS A 154 -41.41 -19.96 -9.38
C LYS A 154 -41.62 -21.45 -9.10
N ASP A 155 -41.87 -22.25 -10.14
CA ASP A 155 -42.08 -23.70 -10.01
C ASP A 155 -40.80 -24.43 -9.55
N LEU A 156 -39.63 -23.99 -10.03
CA LEU A 156 -38.35 -24.53 -9.60
C LEU A 156 -38.10 -24.19 -8.12
N TRP A 157 -38.35 -22.95 -7.73
CA TRP A 157 -38.16 -22.48 -6.35
C TRP A 157 -39.07 -23.21 -5.37
N SER A 158 -40.36 -23.38 -5.68
CA SER A 158 -41.30 -24.13 -4.83
C SER A 158 -40.87 -25.58 -4.61
N LYS A 159 -40.33 -26.24 -5.65
CA LYS A 159 -39.80 -27.62 -5.52
C LYS A 159 -38.54 -27.68 -4.66
N VAL A 160 -37.70 -26.65 -4.71
CA VAL A 160 -36.51 -26.54 -3.87
C VAL A 160 -36.90 -26.27 -2.41
N ALA A 161 -37.85 -25.38 -2.17
CA ALA A 161 -38.37 -25.10 -0.82
C ALA A 161 -39.03 -26.36 -0.20
N GLU A 162 -39.82 -27.11 -0.98
CA GLU A 162 -40.41 -28.38 -0.54
C GLU A 162 -39.36 -29.45 -0.22
N LEU A 163 -38.27 -29.50 -1.00
CA LEU A 163 -37.14 -30.40 -0.74
C LEU A 163 -36.38 -30.04 0.54
N LEU A 164 -36.26 -28.74 0.85
CA LEU A 164 -35.53 -28.24 2.02
C LEU A 164 -36.40 -28.16 3.29
N GLY A 165 -37.73 -28.22 3.15
CA GLY A 165 -38.67 -28.12 4.27
C GLY A 165 -38.88 -26.69 4.76
N ASP A 166 -38.60 -25.70 3.92
CA ASP A 166 -38.69 -24.28 4.29
C ASP A 166 -40.14 -23.80 4.14
N GLU A 167 -40.73 -23.33 5.25
CA GLU A 167 -42.05 -22.69 5.23
C GLU A 167 -41.90 -21.18 5.07
N PRO A 168 -42.48 -20.57 4.01
CA PRO A 168 -42.38 -19.13 3.81
C PRO A 168 -43.10 -18.36 4.90
N THR A 169 -42.53 -17.21 5.28
CA THR A 169 -43.12 -16.30 6.28
C THR A 169 -44.40 -15.67 5.76
N GLN A 170 -45.20 -15.06 6.64
CA GLN A 170 -46.47 -14.44 6.24
C GLN A 170 -46.25 -13.32 5.20
N LEU A 171 -45.20 -12.51 5.36
CA LEU A 171 -44.89 -11.43 4.41
C LEU A 171 -44.42 -11.96 3.05
N GLU A 172 -43.66 -13.06 3.02
CA GLU A 172 -43.23 -13.70 1.77
C GLU A 172 -44.42 -14.30 0.99
N ARG A 173 -45.37 -14.93 1.70
CA ARG A 173 -46.61 -15.44 1.09
C ARG A 173 -47.41 -14.30 0.45
N ASP A 174 -47.54 -13.20 1.18
CA ASP A 174 -48.26 -12.02 0.70
C ASP A 174 -47.55 -11.41 -0.52
N ALA A 175 -46.21 -11.40 -0.55
CA ALA A 175 -45.43 -10.95 -1.71
C ALA A 175 -45.58 -11.89 -2.94
N LEU A 176 -45.49 -13.21 -2.75
CA LEU A 176 -45.62 -14.20 -3.82
C LEU A 176 -47.02 -14.25 -4.44
N ALA A 177 -48.04 -13.83 -3.68
CA ALA A 177 -49.43 -13.76 -4.14
C ALA A 177 -49.70 -12.55 -5.07
N ILE A 178 -48.75 -11.61 -5.20
CA ILE A 178 -48.90 -10.45 -6.08
C ILE A 178 -48.84 -10.91 -7.55
N PRO A 179 -49.89 -10.66 -8.35
CA PRO A 179 -49.90 -11.06 -9.75
C PRO A 179 -48.86 -10.25 -10.55
N PRO A 180 -48.16 -10.87 -11.51
CA PRO A 180 -47.24 -10.14 -12.39
C PRO A 180 -48.03 -9.13 -13.22
N VAL A 181 -47.51 -7.91 -13.34
CA VAL A 181 -48.03 -6.92 -14.29
C VAL A 181 -47.75 -7.45 -15.69
N ALA A 182 -48.76 -7.46 -16.56
CA ALA A 182 -48.55 -7.79 -17.96
C ALA A 182 -47.73 -6.67 -18.60
N ASP A 183 -46.55 -6.98 -19.12
CA ASP A 183 -45.78 -6.05 -19.94
C ASP A 183 -46.61 -5.73 -21.20
N GLU A 184 -46.95 -4.44 -21.39
CA GLU A 184 -47.37 -3.90 -22.69
C GLU A 184 -46.16 -3.70 -23.61
#